data_AF-A0A2W5A8X9-F1
#
_entry.id   AF-A0A2W5A8X9-F1
#
_cell.length_a   1.000
_cell.length_b   1.000
_cell.length_c   1.000
_cell.angle_alpha   90.00
_cell.angle_beta   90.00
_cell.angle_gamma   90.00
#
_symmetry.space_group_name_H-M   'P 1'
#
loop_
_entity.id
_entity.type
_entity.pdbx_description
1 polymer ?
#
loop_
_entity_poly.entity_id
_entity_poly.type
_entity_poly.pdbx_seq_one_letter_code
_entity_poly.pdbx_strand_id
1 'polypeptide(L)'
;MPQPFIVTERVTARSNRAEVRNPILTLPAVARLRALDPETRGVLHDLLLELQQDARQRAEASWRSRKPPLAAYWAACGVYAGHVARAIGPRACRRTGCDRPR
;
A
#
# COMPACT_ATOMS: atom_id res chain seq x y z
N MET A 1 -5.34 46.29 -5.98
CA MET A 1 -6.10 45.14 -5.44
C MET A 1 -5.38 43.85 -5.82
N PRO A 2 -4.52 43.25 -4.97
CA PRO A 2 -3.95 41.94 -5.26
C PRO A 2 -4.89 40.85 -4.71
N GLN A 3 -5.29 39.90 -5.56
CA GLN A 3 -6.03 38.70 -5.15
C GLN A 3 -5.02 37.63 -4.71
N PRO A 4 -5.19 36.99 -3.53
CA PRO A 4 -4.25 36.00 -3.03
C PRO A 4 -4.41 34.66 -3.76
N PHE A 5 -3.26 34.15 -4.21
CA PHE A 5 -3.06 32.83 -4.80
C PHE A 5 -3.28 31.73 -3.73
N ILE A 6 -4.52 31.25 -3.56
CA ILE A 6 -4.85 30.14 -2.65
C ILE A 6 -5.51 29.02 -3.44
N VAL A 7 -4.74 28.13 -4.07
CA VAL A 7 -5.26 26.83 -4.55
C VAL A 7 -4.27 25.66 -4.34
N THR A 8 -2.96 25.91 -4.30
CA THR A 8 -1.97 24.81 -4.25
C THR A 8 -1.91 24.06 -2.91
N GLU A 9 -2.21 24.74 -1.79
CA GLU A 9 -2.02 24.17 -0.45
C GLU A 9 -3.08 23.13 -0.05
N ARG A 10 -4.29 23.18 -0.63
CA ARG A 10 -5.37 22.23 -0.29
C ARG A 10 -5.23 20.86 -0.99
N VAL A 11 -4.61 20.81 -2.17
CA VAL A 11 -4.47 19.56 -2.94
C VAL A 11 -3.42 18.62 -2.30
N THR A 12 -2.34 19.18 -1.77
CA THR A 12 -1.26 18.42 -1.12
C THR A 12 -1.69 17.81 0.21
N ALA A 13 -2.52 18.52 0.99
CA ALA A 13 -3.04 18.04 2.28
C ALA A 13 -3.92 16.77 2.16
N ARG A 14 -4.69 16.63 1.05
CA ARG A 14 -5.50 15.43 0.77
C ARG A 14 -4.63 14.24 0.38
N SER A 15 -3.66 14.44 -0.51
CA SER A 15 -2.81 13.36 -1.06
C SER A 15 -1.82 12.76 -0.04
N ASN A 16 -1.61 13.43 1.10
CA ASN A 16 -0.76 12.96 2.20
C ASN A 16 -1.47 12.04 3.21
N ARG A 17 -2.81 11.95 3.18
CA ARG A 17 -3.56 11.10 4.12
C ARG A 17 -3.29 9.62 3.84
N ALA A 18 -3.07 8.83 4.88
CA ALA A 18 -2.77 7.41 4.75
C ALA A 18 -3.90 6.63 4.06
N GLU A 19 -5.17 7.00 4.33
CA GLU A 19 -6.35 6.41 3.68
C GLU A 19 -6.44 6.75 2.19
N VAL A 20 -5.98 7.95 1.79
CA VAL A 20 -5.97 8.37 0.39
C VAL A 20 -4.89 7.62 -0.38
N ARG A 21 -3.77 7.30 0.28
CA ARG A 21 -2.69 6.48 -0.30
C ARG A 21 -2.98 4.99 -0.27
N ASN A 22 -3.74 4.54 0.72
CA ASN A 22 -4.13 3.15 0.88
C ASN A 22 -5.63 3.07 1.23
N PRO A 23 -6.50 2.90 0.21
CA PRO A 23 -7.94 2.84 0.41
C PRO A 23 -8.38 1.63 1.24
N ILE A 24 -7.53 0.61 1.40
CA ILE A 24 -7.85 -0.57 2.21
C ILE A 24 -8.03 -0.18 3.68
N LEU A 25 -7.38 0.89 4.15
CA LEU A 25 -7.48 1.35 5.53
C LEU A 25 -8.90 1.77 5.96
N THR A 26 -9.79 2.08 5.01
CA THR A 26 -11.18 2.45 5.32
C THR A 26 -12.09 1.22 5.48
N LEU A 27 -11.61 0.02 5.15
CA LEU A 27 -12.41 -1.21 5.24
C LEU A 27 -12.37 -1.76 6.68
N PRO A 28 -13.54 -2.02 7.31
CA PRO A 28 -13.59 -2.49 8.70
C PRO A 28 -12.90 -3.85 8.90
N ALA A 29 -12.87 -4.69 7.86
CA ALA A 29 -12.21 -6.00 7.89
C ALA A 29 -10.71 -5.92 8.18
N VAL A 30 -10.05 -4.78 7.89
CA VAL A 30 -8.61 -4.59 8.17
C VAL A 30 -8.32 -4.61 9.66
N ALA A 31 -9.24 -4.11 10.50
CA ALA A 31 -9.08 -4.17 11.94
C ALA A 31 -8.98 -5.62 12.42
N ARG A 32 -9.76 -6.53 11.83
CA ARG A 32 -9.70 -7.97 12.14
C ARG A 32 -8.38 -8.60 11.69
N LEU A 33 -7.90 -8.27 10.49
CA LEU A 33 -6.59 -8.75 10.01
C LEU A 33 -5.43 -8.26 10.88
N ARG A 34 -5.55 -7.05 11.44
CA ARG A 34 -4.58 -6.50 12.40
C ARG A 34 -4.66 -7.17 13.76
N ALA A 35 -5.83 -7.68 14.15
CA ALA A 35 -6.03 -8.35 15.44
C ALA A 35 -5.60 -9.82 15.43
N LEU A 36 -5.26 -10.38 14.27
CA LEU A 36 -4.62 -11.69 14.18
C LEU A 36 -3.34 -11.73 15.02
N ASP A 37 -3.00 -12.93 15.49
CA ASP A 37 -1.72 -13.18 16.16
C ASP A 37 -0.54 -12.76 15.25
N PRO A 38 0.59 -12.30 15.83
CA PRO A 38 1.68 -11.75 15.05
C PRO A 38 2.27 -12.71 14.03
N GLU A 39 2.28 -14.01 14.32
CA GLU A 39 2.83 -15.06 13.46
C GLU A 39 1.96 -15.27 12.23
N THR A 40 0.66 -15.52 12.41
CA THR A 40 -0.32 -15.67 11.33
C THR A 40 -0.40 -14.42 10.47
N ARG A 41 -0.36 -13.24 11.11
CA ARG A 41 -0.32 -11.97 10.38
C ARG A 41 0.96 -11.82 9.56
N GLY A 42 2.08 -12.34 10.07
CA GLY A 42 3.35 -12.42 9.35
C GLY A 42 3.26 -13.31 8.11
N VAL A 43 2.75 -14.53 8.26
CA VAL A 43 2.54 -15.46 7.14
C VAL A 43 1.64 -14.85 6.07
N LEU A 44 0.52 -14.24 6.47
CA LEU A 44 -0.38 -13.56 5.53
C LEU A 44 0.30 -12.38 4.84
N HIS A 45 1.10 -11.60 5.58
CA HIS A 45 1.84 -10.48 5.02
C HIS A 45 2.81 -10.95 3.93
N ASP A 46 3.56 -12.02 4.18
CA ASP A 46 4.55 -12.54 3.24
C ASP A 46 3.87 -13.10 1.99
N LEU A 47 2.78 -13.85 2.15
CA LEU A 47 1.95 -14.31 1.03
C LEU A 47 1.43 -13.15 0.16
N LEU A 48 1.01 -12.04 0.77
CA LEU A 48 0.54 -10.87 0.03
C LEU A 48 1.66 -10.18 -0.75
N LEU A 49 2.90 -10.21 -0.24
CA LEU A 49 4.07 -9.70 -0.94
C LEU A 49 4.46 -10.62 -2.11
N GLU A 50 4.38 -11.94 -1.94
CA GLU A 50 4.57 -12.90 -3.03
C GLU A 50 3.51 -12.69 -4.12
N LEU A 51 2.24 -12.57 -3.73
CA LEU A 51 1.14 -12.31 -4.67
C LEU A 51 1.34 -10.99 -5.42
N GLN A 52 1.83 -9.94 -4.76
CA GLN A 52 2.18 -8.69 -5.41
C GLN A 52 3.26 -8.88 -6.49
N GLN A 53 4.30 -9.66 -6.19
CA GLN A 53 5.38 -9.94 -7.13
C GLN A 53 4.91 -10.76 -8.33
N ASP A 54 4.16 -11.84 -8.10
CA ASP A 54 3.58 -12.67 -9.15
C ASP A 54 2.66 -11.84 -10.06
N ALA A 55 1.75 -11.05 -9.47
CA ALA A 55 0.87 -10.18 -10.22
C ALA A 55 1.63 -9.16 -11.09
N ARG A 56 2.74 -8.60 -10.58
CA ARG A 56 3.59 -7.68 -11.35
C ARG A 56 4.26 -8.38 -12.54
N GLN A 57 4.75 -9.61 -12.36
CA GLN A 57 5.32 -10.40 -13.45
C GLN A 57 4.28 -10.73 -14.53
N ARG A 58 3.06 -11.11 -14.12
CA ARG A 58 1.95 -11.38 -15.04
C ARG A 58 1.47 -10.13 -15.79
N ALA A 59 1.46 -8.98 -15.13
CA ALA A 59 1.15 -7.71 -15.77
C ALA A 59 2.18 -7.39 -16.87
N GLU A 60 3.47 -7.50 -16.55
CA GLU A 60 4.57 -7.29 -17.50
C GLU A 60 4.51 -8.26 -18.69
N ALA A 61 4.28 -9.55 -18.43
CA ALA A 61 4.09 -10.54 -19.49
C ALA A 61 2.88 -10.18 -20.38
N SER A 62 1.77 -9.75 -19.78
CA SER A 62 0.57 -9.34 -20.51
C SER A 62 0.80 -8.10 -21.37
N TRP A 63 1.59 -7.13 -20.88
CA TRP A 63 2.03 -5.98 -21.69
C TRP A 63 2.84 -6.42 -22.90
N ARG A 64 3.85 -7.27 -22.70
CA ARG A 64 4.70 -7.82 -23.78
C ARG A 64 3.90 -8.61 -24.80
N SER A 65 2.89 -9.36 -24.35
CA SER A 65 1.97 -10.11 -25.21
C SER A 65 0.86 -9.27 -25.85
N ARG A 66 0.88 -7.93 -25.71
CA ARG A 66 -0.12 -7.01 -26.28
C ARG A 66 -1.55 -7.28 -25.77
N LYS A 67 -1.70 -7.58 -24.48
CA LYS A 67 -2.99 -7.81 -23.78
C LYS A 67 -3.27 -6.72 -22.73
N PRO A 68 -3.60 -5.48 -23.13
CA PRO A 68 -3.71 -4.34 -22.22
C PRO A 68 -4.71 -4.52 -21.07
N PRO A 69 -5.96 -5.00 -21.29
CA PRO A 69 -6.91 -5.17 -20.19
C PRO A 69 -6.44 -6.17 -19.14
N LEU A 70 -5.85 -7.28 -19.58
CA LEU A 70 -5.32 -8.30 -18.68
C LEU A 70 -4.11 -7.77 -17.89
N ALA A 71 -3.26 -6.97 -18.53
CA ALA A 71 -2.13 -6.35 -17.86
C ALA A 71 -2.57 -5.35 -16.78
N ALA A 72 -3.60 -4.54 -17.06
CA ALA A 72 -4.19 -3.63 -16.09
C ALA A 72 -4.85 -4.37 -14.91
N TYR A 73 -5.54 -5.48 -15.18
CA TYR A 73 -6.10 -6.35 -14.15
C TYR A 73 -5.02 -6.86 -13.19
N TRP A 74 -3.96 -7.47 -13.73
CA TRP A 74 -2.85 -7.97 -12.91
C TRP A 74 -2.12 -6.85 -12.15
N ALA A 75 -1.94 -5.68 -12.77
CA ALA A 75 -1.39 -4.51 -12.09
C ALA A 75 -2.27 -4.08 -10.89
N ALA A 76 -3.59 -4.05 -11.05
CA ALA A 76 -4.51 -3.74 -9.97
C ALA A 76 -4.41 -4.78 -8.84
N CYS A 77 -4.39 -6.08 -9.16
CA CYS A 77 -4.18 -7.15 -8.17
C CYS A 77 -2.90 -6.91 -7.34
N GLY A 78 -1.78 -6.58 -8.00
CA GLY A 78 -0.52 -6.33 -7.32
C GLY A 78 -0.53 -5.09 -6.42
N VAL A 79 -1.24 -4.03 -6.83
CA VAL A 79 -1.44 -2.82 -6.01
C VAL A 79 -2.26 -3.15 -4.77
N TYR A 80 -3.40 -3.83 -4.93
CA TYR A 80 -4.28 -4.17 -3.82
C TYR A 80 -3.64 -5.15 -2.83
N ALA A 81 -2.92 -6.17 -3.32
CA ALA A 81 -2.15 -7.07 -2.45
C ALA A 81 -1.13 -6.30 -1.60
N GLY A 82 -0.37 -5.37 -2.22
CA GLY A 82 0.57 -4.51 -1.51
C GLY A 82 -0.09 -3.55 -0.53
N HIS A 83 -1.27 -3.03 -0.85
CA HIS A 83 -2.06 -2.20 0.06
C HIS A 83 -2.49 -2.97 1.31
N VAL A 84 -2.95 -4.21 1.16
CA VAL A 84 -3.30 -5.06 2.30
C VAL A 84 -2.04 -5.39 3.11
N ALA A 85 -0.94 -5.80 2.45
CA ALA A 85 0.32 -6.11 3.13
C ALA A 85 0.81 -4.92 3.98
N ARG A 86 0.88 -3.72 3.41
CA ARG A 86 1.26 -2.50 4.14
C ARG A 86 0.29 -2.13 5.27
N ALA A 87 -0.98 -2.50 5.15
CA ALA A 87 -1.97 -2.24 6.18
C ALA A 87 -1.80 -3.13 7.41
N ILE A 88 -1.34 -4.38 7.23
CA ILE A 88 -1.21 -5.39 8.29
C ILE A 88 0.23 -5.64 8.75
N GLY A 89 1.21 -5.24 7.93
CA GLY A 89 2.62 -5.40 8.22
C GLY A 89 3.06 -4.63 9.45
N PRO A 90 4.25 -4.95 9.99
CA PRO A 90 4.81 -4.22 11.12
C PRO A 90 4.83 -2.74 10.78
N ARG A 91 4.17 -1.92 11.61
CA ARG A 91 4.34 -0.47 11.52
C ARG A 91 5.84 -0.25 11.60
N ALA A 92 6.44 0.30 10.55
CA ALA A 92 7.83 0.72 10.61
C ALA A 92 7.93 1.55 11.88
N CYS A 93 8.59 1.00 12.89
CA CYS A 93 9.00 1.77 14.04
C CYS A 93 9.82 2.87 13.38
N ARG A 94 9.27 4.09 13.30
CA ARG A 94 10.10 5.24 12.97
C ARG A 94 11.20 5.15 14.01
N ARG A 95 12.42 4.84 13.57
CA ARG A 95 13.63 4.90 14.37
C ARG A 95 13.76 6.34 14.85
N THR A 96 12.99 6.68 15.87
CA THR A 96 13.02 7.94 16.57
C THR A 96 13.66 7.56 17.89
N GLY A 97 14.99 7.63 17.91
CA GLY A 97 15.82 7.53 19.11
C GLY A 97 15.84 6.19 19.83
N CYS A 98 16.81 5.33 19.52
CA CYS A 98 17.40 4.41 20.50
C CYS A 98 18.76 4.00 19.92
N ASP A 99 19.82 4.71 20.30
CA ASP A 99 20.67 4.44 21.45
C ASP A 99 21.82 3.52 21.04
N ARG A 100 23.01 4.12 20.94
CA ARG A 100 24.25 3.45 20.57
C ARG A 100 24.98 3.17 21.88
N PRO A 101 25.12 1.92 22.32
CA PRO A 101 25.95 1.63 23.49
C PRO A 101 27.41 1.98 23.17
N ARG A 102 28.08 2.63 24.14
CA ARG A 102 29.53 2.85 24.15
C ARG A 102 30.28 1.54 24.35
#